data_AF-A0A9X9MFQ8-F1
#
_entry.id   AF-A0A9X9MFQ8-F1
#
_cell.length_a   1.000
_cell.length_b   1.000
_cell.length_c   1.000
_cell.angle_alpha   90.00
_cell.angle_beta   90.00
_cell.angle_gamma   90.00
#
_symmetry.space_group_name_H-M   'P 1'
#
loop_
_entity.id
_entity.type
_entity.pdbx_description
1 polymer ?
#
loop_
_entity_poly.entity_id
_entity_poly.type
_entity_poly.pdbx_seq_one_letter_code
_entity_poly.pdbx_strand_id
1 'polypeptide(L)'
;MENRQNYKETPTLDKQRVYDALVDSTKKENIENLRGKKPKKELSSLRNALAFSITEIPPILIEHCMEVSEFDSKIAPSDVIQSETLLDHLTGSLKQAQLIINEATSENVVKGYIVAKKKPGFDQADEATASQFLIYDSFHPFRPAQHEKDPELTFLEIKGFNNTVDEFFSSLEGQKLEAKLEEREQVARQKIESARNEQAKRLHGLQEIQSLNERKAAAIQANIERVQEVQAAVNGLIAQGTDWVEIGKLIELDQRQGNPIAMMVSLPLKLDQNTITLKLCETKLNEDNESAYETDSTASESDEDLQSKMSREDLANKRILIDIDLGISPWANAREYFGERRTAIHKEERTIKSSKIALKSQEAKIKETLQKGLKKEKEVLRPIRQALWFEKFFWFISSDGYLVLAARDKLQSETLYKKYTSKALLEIF
;
A
#
# COMPACT_ATOMS: atom_id res chain seq x y z
N MET A 1 29.88 5.99 38.42
CA MET A 1 30.41 6.84 37.34
C MET A 1 31.57 6.19 36.60
N GLU A 2 32.27 5.21 37.19
CA GLU A 2 33.44 4.55 36.60
C GLU A 2 33.16 3.62 35.39
N ASN A 3 31.91 3.18 35.19
CA ASN A 3 31.53 2.34 34.05
C ASN A 3 31.30 3.11 32.74
N ARG A 4 31.63 4.40 32.68
CA ARG A 4 31.54 5.18 31.44
C ARG A 4 32.83 5.02 30.64
N GLN A 5 32.72 4.73 29.35
CA GLN A 5 33.87 4.74 28.44
C GLN A 5 34.59 6.09 28.49
N ASN A 6 35.92 6.06 28.47
CA ASN A 6 36.80 7.23 28.43
C ASN A 6 36.58 8.25 29.57
N TYR A 7 36.19 7.77 30.76
CA TYR A 7 35.92 8.62 31.93
C TYR A 7 37.13 9.43 32.44
N LYS A 8 38.36 8.97 32.19
CA LYS A 8 39.58 9.65 32.66
C LYS A 8 40.25 10.46 31.55
N GLU A 9 40.50 9.85 30.39
CA GLU A 9 41.11 10.45 29.19
C GLU A 9 40.85 9.55 27.98
N THR A 10 40.91 10.09 26.75
CA THR A 10 40.92 9.29 25.52
C THR A 10 42.32 8.69 25.31
N PRO A 11 42.48 7.37 25.21
CA PRO A 11 43.79 6.75 25.02
C PRO A 11 44.41 7.20 23.69
N THR A 12 45.74 7.32 23.65
CA THR A 12 46.46 7.70 22.43
C THR A 12 46.33 6.62 21.35
N LEU A 13 46.27 7.04 20.09
CA LEU A 13 46.16 6.12 18.95
C LEU A 13 47.55 5.74 18.47
N ASP A 14 48.13 4.78 19.19
CA ASP A 14 49.45 4.24 18.91
C ASP A 14 49.37 2.99 18.02
N LYS A 15 50.46 2.71 17.29
CA LYS A 15 50.55 1.55 16.37
C LYS A 15 50.23 0.23 17.07
N GLN A 16 50.72 0.08 18.31
CA GLN A 16 50.46 -1.10 19.15
C GLN A 16 48.98 -1.26 19.49
N ARG A 17 48.29 -0.15 19.80
CA ARG A 17 46.86 -0.17 20.12
C ARG A 17 46.01 -0.60 18.92
N VAL A 18 46.35 -0.12 17.72
CA VAL A 18 45.67 -0.51 16.48
C VAL A 18 45.94 -1.99 16.16
N TYR A 19 47.16 -2.46 16.38
CA TYR A 19 47.51 -3.87 16.23
C TYR A 19 46.73 -4.77 17.20
N ASP A 20 46.73 -4.44 18.50
CA ASP A 20 46.02 -5.19 19.54
C ASP A 20 44.51 -5.22 19.27
N ALA A 21 43.96 -4.10 18.81
CA ALA A 21 42.57 -3.97 18.38
C ALA A 21 42.21 -4.94 17.23
N LEU A 22 43.06 -5.05 16.22
CA LEU A 22 42.88 -5.98 15.08
C LEU A 22 43.07 -7.45 15.49
N VAL A 23 44.00 -7.72 16.41
CA VAL A 23 44.22 -9.06 16.96
C VAL A 23 43.02 -9.51 17.81
N ASP A 24 42.44 -8.62 18.60
CA ASP A 24 41.28 -8.94 19.43
C ASP A 24 39.99 -9.10 18.61
N SER A 25 39.83 -8.36 17.51
CA SER A 25 38.70 -8.54 16.59
C SER A 25 38.79 -9.87 15.85
N THR A 26 39.97 -10.24 15.31
CA THR A 26 40.19 -11.54 14.64
C THR A 26 40.04 -12.72 15.60
N LYS A 27 40.49 -12.61 16.86
CA LYS A 27 40.21 -13.61 17.89
C LYS A 27 38.72 -13.78 18.15
N LYS A 28 37.96 -12.69 18.24
CA LYS A 28 36.50 -12.74 18.45
C LYS A 28 35.78 -13.36 17.26
N GLU A 29 36.15 -13.02 16.03
CA GLU A 29 35.62 -13.65 14.83
C GLU A 29 35.89 -15.16 14.80
N ASN A 30 37.10 -15.58 15.14
CA ASN A 30 37.45 -17.00 15.24
C ASN A 30 36.62 -17.73 16.30
N ILE A 31 36.35 -17.11 17.45
CA ILE A 31 35.50 -17.67 18.50
C ILE A 31 34.03 -17.77 18.03
N GLU A 32 33.52 -16.79 17.29
CA GLU A 32 32.16 -16.84 16.73
C GLU A 32 32.01 -17.90 15.64
N ASN A 33 33.01 -18.05 14.77
CA ASN A 33 33.07 -19.10 13.76
C ASN A 33 33.12 -20.50 14.40
N LEU A 34 33.89 -20.69 15.48
CA LEU A 34 33.94 -21.94 16.25
C LEU A 34 32.61 -22.28 16.94
N ARG A 35 31.76 -21.28 17.22
CA ARG A 35 30.42 -21.45 17.81
C ARG A 35 29.34 -21.77 16.78
N GLY A 36 29.68 -21.96 15.51
CA GLY A 36 28.76 -22.41 14.46
C GLY A 36 27.68 -21.39 14.04
N LYS A 37 27.78 -20.13 14.48
CA LYS A 37 26.95 -19.04 13.95
C LYS A 37 27.56 -18.58 12.63
N LYS A 38 26.76 -18.52 11.55
CA LYS A 38 27.22 -17.92 10.28
C LYS A 38 27.80 -16.53 10.59
N PRO A 39 29.00 -16.19 10.08
CA PRO A 39 29.54 -14.86 10.27
C PRO A 39 28.54 -13.87 9.67
N LYS A 40 28.02 -12.95 10.49
CA LYS A 40 27.29 -11.81 9.94
C LYS A 40 28.28 -11.10 9.02
N LYS A 41 27.98 -11.00 7.72
CA LYS A 41 28.79 -10.31 6.69
C LYS A 41 29.27 -8.91 7.13
N GLU A 42 28.57 -8.32 8.09
CA GLU A 42 28.91 -7.04 8.70
C GLU A 42 30.16 -7.14 9.61
N LEU A 43 30.40 -8.19 10.40
CA LEU A 43 31.58 -8.22 11.29
C LEU A 43 32.92 -8.31 10.53
N SER A 44 32.94 -8.95 9.36
CA SER A 44 34.17 -9.30 8.63
C SER A 44 34.84 -8.17 7.84
N SER A 45 34.28 -6.97 7.86
CA SER A 45 34.90 -5.82 7.20
C SER A 45 35.87 -5.14 8.16
N LEU A 46 37.06 -4.80 7.67
CA LEU A 46 38.07 -4.00 8.39
C LEU A 46 37.46 -2.77 9.08
N ARG A 47 36.46 -2.14 8.44
CA ARG A 47 35.66 -1.04 9.00
C ARG A 47 35.03 -1.38 10.34
N ASN A 48 34.36 -2.52 10.43
CA ASN A 48 33.59 -2.92 11.61
C ASN A 48 34.47 -3.51 12.71
N ALA A 49 35.57 -4.18 12.32
CA ALA A 49 36.63 -4.57 13.25
C ALA A 49 37.20 -3.33 13.98
N LEU A 50 37.56 -2.29 13.23
CA LEU A 50 38.10 -1.04 13.78
C LEU A 50 37.06 -0.25 14.58
N ALA A 51 35.82 -0.17 14.10
CA ALA A 51 34.75 0.55 14.81
C ALA A 51 34.38 -0.09 16.16
N PHE A 52 34.48 -1.42 16.28
CA PHE A 52 34.22 -2.12 17.55
C PHE A 52 35.37 -1.97 18.55
N SER A 53 36.61 -1.95 18.08
CA SER A 53 37.80 -1.84 18.93
C SER A 53 38.14 -0.40 19.30
N ILE A 54 37.92 0.54 18.38
CA ILE A 54 38.25 1.96 18.52
C ILE A 54 36.94 2.74 18.50
N THR A 55 36.27 2.77 19.65
CA THR A 55 34.94 3.39 19.79
C THR A 55 34.96 4.92 19.72
N GLU A 56 36.15 5.53 19.71
CA GLU A 56 36.34 6.98 19.58
C GLU A 56 36.03 7.50 18.16
N ILE A 57 36.19 6.64 17.14
CA ILE A 57 36.08 7.04 15.74
C ILE A 57 34.82 6.40 15.13
N PRO A 58 33.86 7.21 14.66
CA PRO A 58 32.67 6.67 14.00
C PRO A 58 33.02 5.87 12.73
N PRO A 59 32.27 4.81 12.42
CA PRO A 59 32.58 3.91 11.29
C PRO A 59 32.56 4.62 9.93
N ILE A 60 31.77 5.69 9.76
CA ILE A 60 31.72 6.49 8.53
C ILE A 60 33.00 7.32 8.34
N LEU A 61 33.60 7.75 9.46
CA LEU A 61 34.82 8.56 9.47
C LEU A 61 36.04 7.70 9.19
N ILE A 62 36.06 6.47 9.71
CA ILE A 62 37.06 5.45 9.37
C ILE A 62 37.10 5.23 7.85
N GLU A 63 35.93 5.00 7.25
CA GLU A 63 35.84 4.76 5.81
C GLU A 63 36.19 6.02 5.01
N HIS A 64 35.89 7.23 5.52
CA HIS A 64 36.27 8.48 4.85
C HIS A 64 37.78 8.64 4.81
N CYS A 65 38.44 8.37 5.93
CA CYS A 65 39.89 8.45 6.00
C CYS A 65 40.59 7.37 5.19
N MET A 66 40.01 6.15 5.11
CA MET A 66 40.53 5.11 4.20
C MET A 66 40.40 5.55 2.73
N GLU A 67 39.28 6.16 2.34
CA GLU A 67 39.06 6.64 0.98
C GLU A 67 40.00 7.81 0.63
N VAL A 68 40.18 8.75 1.55
CA VAL A 68 41.08 9.91 1.39
C VAL A 68 42.55 9.50 1.34
N SER A 69 42.93 8.47 2.08
CA SER A 69 44.30 7.92 2.04
C SER A 69 44.51 6.89 0.92
N GLU A 70 43.50 6.62 0.09
CA GLU A 70 43.53 5.59 -0.96
C GLU A 70 43.83 4.17 -0.43
N PHE A 71 43.46 3.89 0.82
CA PHE A 71 43.59 2.56 1.42
C PHE A 71 42.41 1.66 1.02
N ASP A 72 42.69 0.49 0.45
CA ASP A 72 41.63 -0.44 0.02
C ASP A 72 40.89 -1.04 1.23
N SER A 73 39.61 -0.68 1.37
CA SER A 73 38.74 -1.12 2.45
C SER A 73 38.37 -2.60 2.39
N LYS A 74 38.69 -3.30 1.29
CA LYS A 74 38.43 -4.73 1.08
C LYS A 74 39.50 -5.66 1.64
N ILE A 75 40.65 -5.12 2.06
CA ILE A 75 41.74 -5.91 2.62
C ILE A 75 41.29 -6.56 3.94
N ALA A 76 41.59 -7.85 4.12
CA ALA A 76 41.22 -8.57 5.33
C ALA A 76 42.05 -8.07 6.53
N PRO A 77 41.46 -8.00 7.74
CA PRO A 77 42.19 -7.62 8.96
C PRO A 77 43.47 -8.45 9.20
N SER A 78 43.44 -9.72 8.80
CA SER A 78 44.58 -10.65 8.91
C SER A 78 45.79 -10.26 8.06
N ASP A 79 45.57 -9.64 6.90
CA ASP A 79 46.64 -9.24 5.99
C ASP A 79 47.30 -7.93 6.47
N VAL A 80 46.51 -7.05 7.09
CA VAL A 80 47.01 -5.82 7.72
C VAL A 80 47.89 -6.13 8.94
N ILE A 81 47.55 -7.17 9.72
CA ILE A 81 48.36 -7.63 10.86
C ILE A 81 49.73 -8.16 10.40
N GLN A 82 49.81 -8.76 9.21
CA GLN A 82 51.05 -9.35 8.68
C GLN A 82 52.01 -8.33 8.05
N SER A 83 51.51 -7.15 7.67
CA SER A 83 52.30 -6.13 6.98
C SER A 83 52.46 -4.86 7.81
N GLU A 84 53.69 -4.59 8.25
CA GLU A 84 54.01 -3.39 9.03
C GLU A 84 53.78 -2.09 8.23
N THR A 85 53.98 -2.11 6.91
CA THR A 85 53.73 -0.95 6.04
C THR A 85 52.25 -0.62 5.91
N LEU A 86 51.38 -1.63 5.85
CA LEU A 86 49.92 -1.42 5.80
C LEU A 86 49.40 -0.93 7.15
N LEU A 87 49.93 -1.45 8.25
CA LEU A 87 49.60 -0.99 9.59
C LEU A 87 50.00 0.48 9.81
N ASP A 88 51.18 0.88 9.32
CA ASP A 88 51.65 2.26 9.37
C ASP A 88 50.75 3.20 8.57
N HIS A 89 50.35 2.79 7.37
CA HIS A 89 49.43 3.55 6.54
C HIS A 89 48.04 3.69 7.19
N LEU A 90 47.53 2.61 7.79
CA LEU A 90 46.25 2.58 8.47
C LEU A 90 46.27 3.45 9.74
N THR A 91 47.33 3.38 10.53
CA THR A 91 47.50 4.25 11.72
C THR A 91 47.62 5.73 11.32
N GLY A 92 48.28 6.04 10.19
CA GLY A 92 48.29 7.38 9.61
C GLY A 92 46.88 7.87 9.25
N SER A 93 46.08 7.01 8.60
CA SER A 93 44.69 7.30 8.23
C SER A 93 43.80 7.54 9.46
N LEU A 94 43.98 6.74 10.52
CA LEU A 94 43.25 6.91 11.79
C LEU A 94 43.69 8.15 12.58
N LYS A 95 44.95 8.59 12.44
CA LYS A 95 45.39 9.87 13.01
C LYS A 95 44.73 11.06 12.29
N GLN A 96 44.58 11.00 10.97
CA GLN A 96 43.80 12.00 10.22
C GLN A 96 42.33 12.02 10.70
N ALA A 97 41.74 10.85 10.96
CA ALA A 97 40.40 10.77 11.53
C ALA A 97 40.28 11.50 12.88
N GLN A 98 41.27 11.34 13.76
CA GLN A 98 41.31 12.06 15.04
C GLN A 98 41.49 13.57 14.87
N LEU A 99 42.26 14.03 13.87
CA LEU A 99 42.40 15.45 13.57
C LEU A 99 41.05 16.06 13.18
N ILE A 100 40.28 15.41 12.31
CA ILE A 100 38.95 15.87 11.90
C ILE A 100 38.00 15.97 13.11
N ILE A 101 38.05 15.01 14.03
CA ILE A 101 37.24 15.04 15.26
C ILE A 101 37.66 16.20 16.16
N ASN A 102 38.97 16.42 16.32
CA ASN A 102 39.49 17.51 17.14
C ASN A 102 39.15 18.87 16.56
N GLU A 103 39.28 19.06 15.24
CA GLU A 103 38.85 20.26 14.53
C GLU A 103 37.36 20.52 14.77
N ALA A 104 36.52 19.50 14.56
CA ALA A 104 35.08 19.60 14.79
C ALA A 104 34.68 19.85 16.26
N THR A 105 35.54 19.55 17.23
CA THR A 105 35.25 19.79 18.66
C THR A 105 35.85 21.11 19.16
N SER A 106 36.91 21.58 18.50
CA SER A 106 37.65 22.79 18.90
C SER A 106 37.02 24.09 18.39
N GLU A 107 36.36 24.04 17.23
CA GLU A 107 35.73 25.21 16.64
C GLU A 107 34.33 25.49 17.23
N ASN A 108 34.02 26.77 17.44
CA ASN A 108 32.71 27.19 17.94
C ASN A 108 31.58 26.99 16.89
N VAL A 109 31.90 27.02 15.58
CA VAL A 109 30.91 26.89 14.51
C VAL A 109 31.43 25.96 13.41
N VAL A 110 31.05 24.69 13.50
CA VAL A 110 31.35 23.68 12.49
C VAL A 110 30.25 23.66 11.43
N LYS A 111 30.64 23.54 10.17
CA LYS A 111 29.71 23.34 9.05
C LYS A 111 29.15 21.92 9.09
N GLY A 112 27.87 21.76 8.80
CA GLY A 112 27.27 20.45 8.63
C GLY A 112 26.94 20.19 7.17
N TYR A 113 26.97 18.90 6.82
CA TYR A 113 26.65 18.39 5.50
C TYR A 113 25.49 17.41 5.63
N ILE A 114 24.42 17.62 4.88
CA ILE A 114 23.33 16.65 4.72
C ILE A 114 23.55 15.91 3.41
N VAL A 115 23.54 14.58 3.47
CA VAL A 115 23.58 13.69 2.32
C VAL A 115 22.14 13.37 1.93
N ALA A 116 21.75 13.73 0.71
CA ALA A 116 20.39 13.53 0.21
C ALA A 116 20.37 12.84 -1.16
N LYS A 117 19.44 11.91 -1.34
CA LYS A 117 19.15 11.22 -2.61
C LYS A 117 18.18 12.04 -3.46
N LYS A 118 18.49 12.20 -4.74
CA LYS A 118 17.62 12.87 -5.72
C LYS A 118 16.42 12.00 -6.08
N LYS A 119 15.20 12.54 -5.99
CA LYS A 119 14.00 11.97 -6.61
C LYS A 119 13.92 12.37 -8.10
N PRO A 120 13.26 11.56 -8.95
CA PRO A 120 12.97 11.95 -10.33
C PRO A 120 12.16 13.25 -10.34
N GLY A 121 12.64 14.26 -11.08
CA GLY A 121 12.07 15.62 -11.10
C GLY A 121 12.93 16.69 -10.42
N PHE A 122 14.01 16.30 -9.73
CA PHE A 122 14.93 17.25 -9.10
C PHE A 122 15.56 18.25 -10.10
N ASP A 123 15.96 17.78 -11.29
CA ASP A 123 16.62 18.63 -12.29
C ASP A 123 15.70 19.68 -12.94
N GLN A 124 14.39 19.61 -12.68
CA GLN A 124 13.38 20.56 -13.17
C GLN A 124 12.83 21.47 -12.06
N ALA A 125 13.29 21.31 -10.82
CA ALA A 125 12.80 22.06 -9.67
C ALA A 125 13.63 23.34 -9.46
N ASP A 126 12.96 24.44 -9.12
CA ASP A 126 13.62 25.67 -8.68
C ASP A 126 14.33 25.46 -7.31
N GLU A 127 15.33 26.27 -6.96
CA GLU A 127 16.06 26.18 -5.68
C GLU A 127 15.13 26.17 -4.45
N ALA A 128 13.97 26.81 -4.54
CA ALA A 128 12.98 26.86 -3.45
C ALA A 128 12.16 25.56 -3.29
N THR A 129 12.01 24.76 -4.35
CA THR A 129 11.27 23.48 -4.34
C THR A 129 12.19 22.26 -4.43
N ALA A 130 13.48 22.46 -4.69
CA ALA A 130 14.50 21.42 -4.75
C ALA A 130 14.52 20.53 -3.49
N SER A 131 14.29 21.09 -2.31
CA SER A 131 14.22 20.35 -1.04
C SER A 131 13.07 19.32 -0.97
N GLN A 132 12.01 19.49 -1.76
CA GLN A 132 10.87 18.55 -1.83
C GLN A 132 11.21 17.29 -2.64
N PHE A 133 12.16 17.41 -3.57
CA PHE A 133 12.64 16.30 -4.41
C PHE A 133 13.90 15.63 -3.85
N LEU A 134 14.24 15.90 -2.59
CA LEU A 134 15.39 15.32 -1.91
C LEU A 134 14.93 14.40 -0.78
N ILE A 135 15.46 13.19 -0.72
CA ILE A 135 15.29 12.27 0.41
C ILE A 135 16.56 12.35 1.24
N TYR A 136 16.46 12.89 2.45
CA TYR A 136 17.63 13.06 3.32
C TYR A 136 17.96 11.70 3.94
N ASP A 137 19.22 11.26 3.80
CA ASP A 137 19.68 9.93 4.22
C ASP A 137 20.50 10.03 5.51
N SER A 138 21.54 10.87 5.51
CA SER A 138 22.43 11.08 6.64
C SER A 138 22.90 12.52 6.78
N PHE A 139 23.46 12.85 7.95
CA PHE A 139 24.09 14.14 8.22
C PHE A 139 25.44 13.94 8.91
N HIS A 140 26.42 14.76 8.56
CA HIS A 140 27.80 14.65 9.06
C HIS A 140 28.43 16.04 9.27
N PRO A 141 29.35 16.20 10.25
CA PRO A 141 30.08 17.45 10.47
C PRO A 141 31.24 17.65 9.48
N PHE A 142 31.49 16.69 8.60
CA PHE A 142 32.47 16.72 7.54
C PHE A 142 31.82 16.19 6.26
N ARG A 143 32.43 16.43 5.10
CA ARG A 143 31.94 15.95 3.81
C ARG A 143 32.49 14.55 3.51
N PRO A 144 31.67 13.48 3.52
CA PRO A 144 32.18 12.13 3.30
C PRO A 144 32.56 11.89 1.84
N ALA A 145 33.85 11.60 1.60
CA ALA A 145 34.40 11.33 0.27
C ALA A 145 33.77 10.13 -0.46
N GLN A 146 33.30 9.12 0.28
CA GLN A 146 32.67 7.92 -0.33
C GLN A 146 31.43 8.27 -1.14
N HIS A 147 30.64 9.23 -0.66
CA HIS A 147 29.38 9.63 -1.27
C HIS A 147 29.58 10.63 -2.42
N GLU A 148 30.80 11.15 -2.64
CA GLU A 148 31.09 12.07 -3.74
C GLU A 148 31.13 11.38 -5.10
N LYS A 149 31.38 10.06 -5.11
CA LYS A 149 31.44 9.26 -6.34
C LYS A 149 30.05 8.89 -6.87
N ASP A 150 29.01 8.99 -6.05
CA ASP A 150 27.65 8.59 -6.39
C ASP A 150 26.86 9.76 -7.02
N PRO A 151 26.44 9.68 -8.30
CA PRO A 151 25.74 10.79 -8.98
C PRO A 151 24.31 11.02 -8.49
N GLU A 152 23.72 10.03 -7.80
CA GLU A 152 22.38 10.10 -7.20
C GLU A 152 22.35 10.89 -5.88
N LEU A 153 23.51 11.09 -5.26
CA LEU A 153 23.65 11.79 -3.99
C LEU A 153 23.99 13.26 -4.19
N THR A 154 23.48 14.09 -3.28
CA THR A 154 23.75 15.53 -3.20
C THR A 154 24.11 15.91 -1.79
N PHE A 155 24.96 16.92 -1.67
CA PHE A 155 25.37 17.47 -0.40
C PHE A 155 24.77 18.85 -0.22
N LEU A 156 24.04 19.05 0.88
CA LEU A 156 23.59 20.36 1.31
C LEU A 156 24.52 20.86 2.42
N GLU A 157 25.19 21.98 2.17
CA GLU A 157 26.08 22.61 3.15
C GLU A 157 25.30 23.62 3.99
N ILE A 158 25.31 23.43 5.30
CA ILE A 158 24.61 24.28 6.26
C ILE A 158 25.60 24.81 7.29
N LYS A 159 25.45 26.09 7.65
CA LYS A 159 26.27 26.72 8.68
C LYS A 159 25.77 26.30 10.07
N GLY A 160 26.66 25.70 10.85
CA GLY A 160 26.36 25.21 12.19
C GLY A 160 25.79 23.80 12.17
N PHE A 161 26.46 22.89 12.87
CA PHE A 161 26.02 21.50 12.96
C PHE A 161 24.63 21.36 13.61
N ASN A 162 24.32 22.14 14.64
CA ASN A 162 22.99 22.12 15.28
C ASN A 162 21.87 22.46 14.28
N ASN A 163 22.08 23.48 13.43
CA ASN A 163 21.11 23.84 12.40
C ASN A 163 20.94 22.73 11.35
N THR A 164 22.04 22.03 11.05
CA THR A 164 22.04 20.88 10.12
C THR A 164 21.19 19.73 10.68
N VAL A 165 21.35 19.45 11.97
CA VAL A 165 20.56 18.44 12.68
C VAL A 165 19.08 18.84 12.70
N ASP A 166 18.78 20.10 13.04
CA ASP A 166 17.41 20.61 13.08
C ASP A 166 16.74 20.51 11.70
N GLU A 167 17.42 20.89 10.61
CA GLU A 167 16.89 20.79 9.25
C GLU A 167 16.70 19.33 8.81
N PHE A 168 17.65 18.45 9.16
CA PHE A 168 17.55 17.03 8.85
C PHE A 168 16.35 16.37 9.52
N PHE A 169 16.15 16.57 10.82
CA PHE A 169 15.01 15.98 11.51
C PHE A 169 13.69 16.64 11.13
N SER A 170 13.67 17.94 10.84
CA SER A 170 12.47 18.64 10.37
C SER A 170 11.97 18.10 9.03
N SER A 171 12.87 17.87 8.08
CA SER A 171 12.53 17.30 6.77
C SER A 171 12.15 15.82 6.85
N LEU A 172 12.86 15.03 7.66
CA LEU A 172 12.55 13.61 7.89
C LEU A 172 11.15 13.45 8.51
N GLU A 173 10.79 14.30 9.48
CA GLU A 173 9.45 14.33 10.04
C GLU A 173 8.40 14.72 9.00
N GLY A 174 8.71 15.71 8.15
CA GLY A 174 7.89 16.08 7.00
C GLY A 174 7.63 14.91 6.05
N GLN A 175 8.67 14.19 5.64
CA GLN A 175 8.57 13.02 4.75
C GLN A 175 7.80 11.86 5.39
N LYS A 176 8.03 11.58 6.68
CA LYS A 176 7.27 10.56 7.42
C LYS A 176 5.78 10.90 7.50
N LEU A 177 5.44 12.18 7.61
CA LEU A 177 4.06 12.63 7.65
C LEU A 177 3.42 12.53 6.28
N GLU A 178 4.11 12.95 5.22
CA GLU A 178 3.64 12.81 3.85
C GLU A 178 3.35 11.34 3.51
N ALA A 179 4.27 10.42 3.87
CA ALA A 179 4.07 8.99 3.67
C ALA A 179 2.83 8.45 4.42
N LYS A 180 2.60 8.90 5.67
CA LYS A 180 1.39 8.52 6.44
C LYS A 180 0.11 9.08 5.81
N LEU A 181 0.15 10.28 5.27
CA LEU A 181 -0.98 10.90 4.59
C LEU A 181 -1.31 10.12 3.32
N GLU A 182 -0.30 9.81 2.52
CA GLU A 182 -0.45 9.02 1.30
C GLU A 182 -1.00 7.62 1.60
N GLU A 183 -0.49 6.93 2.64
CA GLU A 183 -1.02 5.64 3.08
C GLU A 183 -2.51 5.74 3.42
N ARG A 184 -2.93 6.77 4.19
CA ARG A 184 -4.34 6.97 4.51
C ARG A 184 -5.18 7.28 3.29
N GLU A 185 -4.65 8.04 2.33
CA GLU A 185 -5.32 8.31 1.08
C GLU A 185 -5.49 7.04 0.24
N GLN A 186 -4.46 6.20 0.13
CA GLN A 186 -4.52 4.92 -0.56
C GLN A 186 -5.55 3.98 0.08
N VAL A 187 -5.56 3.85 1.42
CA VAL A 187 -6.56 3.05 2.14
C VAL A 187 -7.98 3.60 1.92
N ALA A 188 -8.13 4.92 1.89
CA ALA A 188 -9.41 5.57 1.59
C ALA A 188 -9.88 5.27 0.15
N ARG A 189 -8.97 5.33 -0.84
CA ARG A 189 -9.26 4.98 -2.24
C ARG A 189 -9.67 3.53 -2.39
N GLN A 190 -8.91 2.60 -1.80
CA GLN A 190 -9.24 1.17 -1.82
C GLN A 190 -10.61 0.86 -1.21
N LYS A 191 -11.01 1.58 -0.15
CA LYS A 191 -12.35 1.43 0.45
C LYS A 191 -13.46 1.89 -0.50
N ILE A 192 -13.26 2.97 -1.26
CA ILE A 192 -14.23 3.44 -2.26
C ILE A 192 -14.31 2.44 -3.43
N GLU A 193 -13.17 1.95 -3.91
CA GLU A 193 -13.13 0.98 -5.02
C GLU A 193 -13.76 -0.36 -4.66
N SER A 194 -13.44 -0.90 -3.49
CA SER A 194 -14.07 -2.13 -2.99
C SER A 194 -15.59 -1.99 -2.83
N ALA A 195 -16.07 -0.87 -2.28
CA ALA A 195 -17.49 -0.57 -2.23
C ALA A 195 -18.10 -0.51 -3.64
N ARG A 196 -17.46 0.18 -4.60
CA ARG A 196 -17.92 0.25 -5.99
C ARG A 196 -17.99 -1.12 -6.66
N ASN A 197 -16.98 -1.96 -6.44
CA ASN A 197 -16.90 -3.31 -7.00
C ASN A 197 -17.97 -4.24 -6.42
N GLU A 198 -18.26 -4.15 -5.12
CA GLU A 198 -19.36 -4.91 -4.51
C GLU A 198 -20.71 -4.53 -5.13
N GLN A 199 -20.93 -3.24 -5.37
CA GLN A 199 -22.15 -2.75 -6.01
C GLN A 199 -22.26 -3.20 -7.46
N ALA A 200 -21.17 -3.14 -8.22
CA ALA A 200 -21.13 -3.63 -9.59
C ALA A 200 -21.46 -5.13 -9.67
N LYS A 201 -20.90 -5.96 -8.78
CA LYS A 201 -21.22 -7.39 -8.69
C LYS A 201 -22.69 -7.65 -8.36
N ARG A 202 -23.27 -6.86 -7.46
CA ARG A 202 -24.70 -6.98 -7.10
C ARG A 202 -25.61 -6.62 -8.28
N LEU A 203 -25.28 -5.57 -9.03
CA LEU A 203 -26.02 -5.17 -10.22
C LEU A 203 -25.89 -6.21 -11.34
N HIS A 204 -24.67 -6.70 -11.57
CA HIS A 204 -24.42 -7.77 -12.53
C HIS A 204 -25.26 -9.03 -12.23
N GLY A 205 -25.28 -9.47 -10.97
CA GLY A 205 -26.11 -10.61 -10.57
C GLY A 205 -27.61 -10.38 -10.81
N LEU A 206 -28.11 -9.16 -10.66
CA LEU A 206 -29.50 -8.82 -10.97
C LEU A 206 -29.77 -8.83 -12.49
N GLN A 207 -28.80 -8.38 -13.30
CA GLN A 207 -28.90 -8.40 -14.77
C GLN A 207 -28.81 -9.83 -15.34
N GLU A 208 -27.95 -10.67 -14.77
CA GLU A 208 -27.89 -12.11 -15.08
C GLU A 208 -29.23 -12.78 -14.80
N ILE A 209 -29.85 -12.53 -13.65
CA ILE A 209 -31.18 -13.08 -13.32
C ILE A 209 -32.23 -12.61 -14.33
N GLN A 210 -32.21 -11.34 -14.74
CA GLN A 210 -33.14 -10.79 -15.72
C GLN A 210 -33.01 -11.48 -17.07
N SER A 211 -31.79 -11.54 -17.61
CA SER A 211 -31.49 -12.18 -18.89
C SER A 211 -31.81 -13.66 -18.88
N LEU A 212 -31.47 -14.38 -17.81
CA LEU A 212 -31.81 -15.80 -17.66
C LEU A 212 -33.31 -16.02 -17.62
N ASN A 213 -34.06 -15.21 -16.87
CA ASN A 213 -35.52 -15.35 -16.79
C ASN A 213 -36.22 -14.97 -18.09
N GLU A 214 -35.68 -13.99 -18.83
CA GLU A 214 -36.16 -13.65 -20.17
C GLU A 214 -35.93 -14.79 -21.17
N ARG A 215 -34.72 -15.35 -21.20
CA ARG A 215 -34.41 -16.50 -22.06
C ARG A 215 -35.27 -17.71 -21.71
N LYS A 216 -35.47 -17.99 -20.42
CA LYS A 216 -36.34 -19.08 -19.96
C LYS A 216 -37.78 -18.88 -20.42
N ALA A 217 -38.33 -17.69 -20.20
CA ALA A 217 -39.70 -17.38 -20.59
C ALA A 217 -39.89 -17.45 -22.12
N ALA A 218 -38.94 -16.92 -22.89
CA ALA A 218 -38.94 -17.01 -24.35
C ALA A 218 -38.86 -18.47 -24.85
N ALA A 219 -38.00 -19.29 -24.24
CA ALA A 219 -37.87 -20.70 -24.58
C ALA A 219 -39.15 -21.51 -24.27
N ILE A 220 -39.86 -21.18 -23.18
CA ILE A 220 -41.18 -21.77 -22.90
C ILE A 220 -42.18 -21.33 -23.98
N GLN A 221 -42.21 -20.03 -24.31
CA GLN A 221 -43.15 -19.48 -25.32
C GLN A 221 -42.96 -20.08 -26.72
N ALA A 222 -41.72 -20.38 -27.08
CA ALA A 222 -41.41 -21.02 -28.35
C ALA A 222 -41.86 -22.49 -28.42
N ASN A 223 -41.88 -23.19 -27.29
CA ASN A 223 -42.08 -24.64 -27.22
C ASN A 223 -43.36 -25.02 -26.44
N ILE A 224 -44.38 -24.16 -26.43
CA ILE A 224 -45.57 -24.30 -25.58
C ILE A 224 -46.28 -25.64 -25.79
N GLU A 225 -46.49 -26.05 -27.04
CA GLU A 225 -47.20 -27.29 -27.38
C GLU A 225 -46.48 -28.51 -26.79
N ARG A 226 -45.15 -28.53 -26.92
CA ARG A 226 -44.30 -29.61 -26.40
C ARG A 226 -44.27 -29.64 -24.88
N VAL A 227 -44.22 -28.48 -24.23
CA VAL A 227 -44.31 -28.39 -22.76
C VAL A 227 -45.66 -28.92 -22.28
N GLN A 228 -46.75 -28.60 -22.99
CA GLN A 228 -48.09 -29.07 -22.66
C GLN A 228 -48.22 -30.59 -22.80
N GLU A 229 -47.67 -31.18 -23.86
CA GLU A 229 -47.61 -32.64 -24.04
C GLU A 229 -46.86 -33.33 -22.90
N VAL A 230 -45.70 -32.79 -22.52
CA VAL A 230 -44.91 -33.33 -21.41
C VAL A 230 -45.68 -33.22 -20.09
N GLN A 231 -46.29 -32.07 -19.80
CA GLN A 231 -47.10 -31.89 -18.59
C GLN A 231 -48.28 -32.87 -18.56
N ALA A 232 -48.97 -33.07 -19.68
CA ALA A 232 -50.09 -34.01 -19.77
C ALA A 232 -49.65 -35.46 -19.55
N ALA A 233 -48.51 -35.87 -20.11
CA ALA A 233 -47.96 -37.21 -19.91
C ALA A 233 -47.59 -37.47 -18.43
N VAL A 234 -46.88 -36.53 -17.79
CA VAL A 234 -46.48 -36.66 -16.38
C VAL A 234 -47.71 -36.60 -15.46
N ASN A 235 -48.63 -35.67 -15.68
CA ASN A 235 -49.88 -35.60 -14.90
C ASN A 235 -50.75 -36.84 -15.10
N GLY A 236 -50.72 -37.47 -16.27
CA GLY A 236 -51.38 -38.75 -16.53
C GLY A 236 -50.83 -39.88 -15.68
N LEU A 237 -49.50 -39.99 -15.54
CA LEU A 237 -48.85 -40.98 -14.67
C LEU A 237 -49.14 -40.69 -13.19
N ILE A 238 -49.11 -39.43 -12.78
CA ILE A 238 -49.47 -39.04 -11.40
C ILE A 238 -50.93 -39.41 -11.10
N ALA A 239 -51.85 -39.17 -12.03
CA ALA A 239 -53.27 -39.50 -11.88
C ALA A 239 -53.53 -41.02 -11.78
N GLN A 240 -52.66 -41.84 -12.35
CA GLN A 240 -52.70 -43.31 -12.20
C GLN A 240 -52.20 -43.78 -10.83
N GLY A 241 -51.65 -42.89 -9.99
CA GLY A 241 -51.14 -43.22 -8.66
C GLY A 241 -49.76 -43.87 -8.67
N THR A 242 -48.98 -43.69 -9.74
CA THR A 242 -47.62 -44.22 -9.85
C THR A 242 -46.66 -43.47 -8.91
N ASP A 243 -45.78 -44.19 -8.21
CA ASP A 243 -44.81 -43.58 -7.31
C ASP A 243 -43.76 -42.76 -8.08
N TRP A 244 -43.27 -41.66 -7.48
CA TRP A 244 -42.37 -40.72 -8.14
C TRP A 244 -41.04 -41.35 -8.57
N VAL A 245 -40.53 -42.32 -7.80
CA VAL A 245 -39.32 -43.07 -8.14
C VAL A 245 -39.55 -43.95 -9.37
N GLU A 246 -40.75 -44.53 -9.50
CA GLU A 246 -41.14 -45.35 -10.64
C GLU A 246 -41.37 -44.50 -11.88
N ILE A 247 -42.00 -43.33 -11.76
CA ILE A 247 -42.14 -42.34 -12.85
C ILE A 247 -40.75 -41.96 -13.40
N GLY A 248 -39.76 -41.72 -12.53
CA GLY A 248 -38.39 -41.44 -12.95
C GLY A 248 -37.76 -42.57 -13.77
N LYS A 249 -37.95 -43.83 -13.35
CA LYS A 249 -37.46 -45.01 -14.09
C LYS A 249 -38.17 -45.22 -15.43
N LEU A 250 -39.48 -44.97 -15.48
CA LEU A 250 -40.27 -45.05 -16.71
C LEU A 250 -39.81 -44.01 -17.73
N ILE A 251 -39.58 -42.77 -17.28
CA ILE A 251 -39.06 -41.71 -18.15
C ILE A 251 -37.65 -42.05 -18.64
N GLU A 252 -36.79 -42.63 -17.80
CA GLU A 252 -35.46 -43.09 -18.23
C GLU A 252 -35.55 -44.18 -19.33
N LEU A 253 -36.50 -45.11 -19.19
CA LEU A 253 -36.74 -46.16 -20.18
C LEU A 253 -37.25 -45.57 -21.51
N ASP A 254 -38.20 -44.63 -21.44
CA ASP A 254 -38.74 -43.93 -22.61
C ASP A 254 -37.70 -43.04 -23.29
N GLN A 255 -36.75 -42.48 -22.52
CA GLN A 255 -35.59 -41.76 -23.05
C GLN A 255 -34.69 -42.70 -23.87
N ARG A 256 -34.44 -43.92 -23.39
CA ARG A 256 -33.65 -44.93 -24.13
C ARG A 256 -34.35 -45.40 -25.40
N GLN A 257 -35.68 -45.42 -25.41
CA GLN A 257 -36.48 -45.73 -26.60
C GLN A 257 -36.51 -44.57 -27.61
N GLY A 258 -35.98 -43.39 -27.27
CA GLY A 258 -35.89 -42.24 -28.16
C GLY A 258 -37.19 -41.45 -28.29
N ASN A 259 -38.09 -41.52 -27.29
CA ASN A 259 -39.30 -40.71 -27.29
C ASN A 259 -38.93 -39.21 -27.19
N PRO A 260 -39.33 -38.36 -28.15
CA PRO A 260 -38.95 -36.95 -28.16
C PRO A 260 -39.44 -36.18 -26.93
N ILE A 261 -40.59 -36.58 -26.36
CA ILE A 261 -41.18 -35.99 -25.15
C ILE A 261 -40.31 -36.30 -23.93
N ALA A 262 -39.93 -37.58 -23.76
CA ALA A 262 -39.10 -38.03 -22.65
C ALA A 262 -37.69 -37.41 -22.71
N MET A 263 -37.13 -37.21 -23.91
CA MET A 263 -35.82 -36.56 -24.10
C MET A 263 -35.77 -35.08 -23.69
N MET A 264 -36.93 -34.41 -23.61
CA MET A 264 -37.00 -33.02 -23.13
C MET A 264 -36.95 -32.94 -21.60
N VAL A 265 -37.29 -34.01 -20.89
CA VAL A 265 -37.28 -34.03 -19.42
C VAL A 265 -35.86 -34.30 -18.91
N SER A 266 -35.39 -33.47 -17.99
CA SER A 266 -34.12 -33.69 -17.29
C SER A 266 -34.37 -34.39 -15.95
N LEU A 267 -33.65 -35.47 -15.70
CA LEU A 267 -33.62 -36.16 -14.41
C LEU A 267 -32.55 -35.51 -13.50
N PRO A 268 -32.72 -35.49 -12.16
CA PRO A 268 -33.85 -36.02 -11.38
C PRO A 268 -35.09 -35.12 -11.41
N LEU A 269 -36.27 -35.73 -11.29
CA LEU A 269 -37.55 -35.00 -11.20
C LEU A 269 -37.72 -34.40 -9.79
N LYS A 270 -38.22 -33.16 -9.72
CA LYS A 270 -38.53 -32.44 -8.47
C LYS A 270 -40.03 -32.48 -8.16
N LEU A 271 -40.60 -33.69 -8.19
CA LEU A 271 -42.04 -33.90 -7.98
C LEU A 271 -42.48 -33.57 -6.54
N ASP A 272 -41.55 -33.55 -5.58
CA ASP A 272 -41.74 -33.06 -4.22
C ASP A 272 -42.23 -31.60 -4.18
N GLN A 273 -41.83 -30.81 -5.18
CA GLN A 273 -42.23 -29.41 -5.34
C GLN A 273 -43.28 -29.22 -6.44
N ASN A 274 -43.86 -30.31 -6.96
CA ASN A 274 -44.74 -30.28 -8.14
C ASN A 274 -44.07 -29.68 -9.40
N THR A 275 -42.74 -29.75 -9.51
CA THR A 275 -41.99 -29.16 -10.62
C THR A 275 -41.21 -30.21 -11.42
N ILE A 276 -41.08 -29.97 -12.72
CA ILE A 276 -40.25 -30.76 -13.63
C ILE A 276 -39.24 -29.87 -14.32
N THR A 277 -38.00 -30.34 -14.46
CA THR A 277 -36.96 -29.61 -15.20
C THR A 277 -36.97 -30.04 -16.66
N LEU A 278 -37.26 -29.11 -17.57
CA LEU A 278 -37.22 -29.32 -19.01
C LEU A 278 -35.98 -28.71 -19.65
N LYS A 279 -35.42 -29.43 -20.62
CA LYS A 279 -34.34 -29.01 -21.48
C LYS A 279 -34.92 -28.47 -22.78
N LEU A 280 -35.19 -27.17 -22.83
CA LEU A 280 -35.81 -26.50 -23.98
C LEU A 280 -34.78 -25.78 -24.84
N CYS A 281 -34.98 -25.81 -26.16
CA CYS A 281 -34.14 -25.08 -27.11
C CYS A 281 -34.55 -23.60 -27.13
N GLU A 282 -33.56 -22.71 -27.14
CA GLU A 282 -33.80 -21.30 -27.42
C GLU A 282 -34.20 -21.12 -28.89
N THR A 283 -35.31 -20.43 -29.16
CA THR A 283 -35.53 -19.83 -30.48
C THR A 283 -34.55 -18.70 -30.67
N LYS A 284 -33.96 -18.59 -31.86
CA LYS A 284 -33.23 -17.39 -32.27
C LYS A 284 -34.17 -16.18 -32.08
N LEU A 285 -33.97 -15.40 -31.02
CA LEU A 285 -34.28 -13.99 -31.10
C LEU A 285 -33.35 -13.49 -32.21
N ASN A 286 -33.92 -12.96 -33.29
CA ASN A 286 -33.13 -12.44 -34.41
C ASN A 286 -32.15 -11.37 -33.87
N GLU A 287 -30.91 -11.77 -33.65
CA GLU A 287 -29.75 -10.91 -33.40
C GLU A 287 -29.30 -10.27 -34.72
N ASP A 288 -30.20 -9.57 -35.41
CA ASP A 288 -29.82 -8.70 -36.54
C ASP A 288 -29.42 -7.29 -36.05
N ASN A 289 -29.16 -7.07 -34.76
CA ASN A 289 -28.89 -5.72 -34.25
C ASN A 289 -27.98 -5.56 -33.03
N GLU A 290 -27.22 -6.57 -32.59
CA GLU A 290 -26.35 -6.36 -31.42
C GLU A 290 -25.04 -7.18 -31.41
N SER A 291 -24.27 -7.11 -32.49
CA SER A 291 -22.85 -7.55 -32.48
C SER A 291 -21.90 -6.61 -33.23
N ALA A 292 -22.23 -5.31 -33.32
CA ALA A 292 -21.43 -4.31 -34.04
C ALA A 292 -20.41 -3.54 -33.16
N TYR A 293 -19.94 -4.09 -32.03
CA TYR A 293 -18.91 -3.43 -31.22
C TYR A 293 -17.75 -4.34 -30.78
N GLU A 294 -17.47 -5.42 -31.51
CA GLU A 294 -16.16 -6.06 -31.41
C GLU A 294 -15.18 -5.27 -32.29
N THR A 295 -14.54 -4.28 -31.66
CA THR A 295 -13.31 -3.69 -32.18
C THR A 295 -12.19 -4.71 -32.00
N ASP A 296 -11.87 -5.48 -33.05
CA ASP A 296 -10.51 -5.98 -33.22
C ASP A 296 -10.12 -6.16 -34.71
N SER A 297 -9.14 -5.33 -35.09
CA SER A 297 -8.09 -5.48 -36.10
C SER A 297 -8.34 -5.96 -37.55
N THR A 298 -8.05 -5.04 -38.48
CA THR A 298 -7.20 -5.18 -39.69
C THR A 298 -7.45 -6.28 -40.73
N ALA A 299 -7.66 -5.79 -41.97
CA ALA A 299 -7.16 -6.32 -43.25
C ALA A 299 -7.64 -7.71 -43.72
N SER A 300 -8.56 -7.73 -44.68
CA SER A 300 -8.23 -8.00 -46.08
C SER A 300 -9.53 -8.15 -46.88
N GLU A 301 -9.64 -7.41 -47.98
CA GLU A 301 -10.63 -7.66 -49.02
C GLU A 301 -10.41 -9.07 -49.58
N SER A 302 -11.48 -9.87 -49.71
CA SER A 302 -11.77 -10.75 -50.85
C SER A 302 -12.95 -11.68 -50.59
N ASP A 303 -13.89 -11.60 -51.53
CA ASP A 303 -14.88 -12.58 -51.99
C ASP A 303 -16.18 -12.86 -51.20
N GLU A 304 -17.25 -12.63 -51.94
CA GLU A 304 -18.66 -12.91 -51.72
C GLU A 304 -18.94 -14.44 -51.66
N ASP A 305 -20.11 -14.80 -51.12
CA ASP A 305 -20.70 -16.15 -51.02
C ASP A 305 -20.33 -17.06 -49.84
N LEU A 306 -20.80 -16.70 -48.64
CA LEU A 306 -21.02 -17.68 -47.55
C LEU A 306 -22.37 -17.44 -46.83
N GLN A 307 -23.48 -17.76 -47.52
CA GLN A 307 -24.76 -18.00 -46.85
C GLN A 307 -24.93 -19.49 -46.51
N SER A 308 -25.25 -19.73 -45.24
CA SER A 308 -25.89 -20.94 -44.68
C SER A 308 -25.05 -22.22 -44.55
N LYS A 309 -24.39 -22.38 -43.40
CA LYS A 309 -24.21 -23.66 -42.68
C LYS A 309 -23.61 -23.41 -41.29
N MET A 310 -24.40 -22.86 -40.37
CA MET A 310 -24.15 -23.11 -38.94
C MET A 310 -24.32 -24.61 -38.71
N SER A 311 -23.33 -25.22 -38.05
CA SER A 311 -23.36 -26.65 -37.74
C SER A 311 -24.57 -26.98 -36.85
N ARG A 312 -25.19 -28.14 -37.03
CA ARG A 312 -26.27 -28.63 -36.14
C ARG A 312 -25.80 -28.79 -34.68
N GLU A 313 -24.49 -28.79 -34.45
CA GLU A 313 -23.85 -28.95 -33.15
C GLU A 313 -23.96 -27.66 -32.31
N ASP A 314 -23.88 -26.47 -32.93
CA ASP A 314 -24.07 -25.18 -32.24
C ASP A 314 -25.52 -24.97 -31.76
N LEU A 315 -26.50 -25.52 -32.48
CA LEU A 315 -27.91 -25.52 -32.10
C LEU A 315 -28.23 -26.52 -30.98
N ALA A 316 -27.47 -27.61 -30.86
CA ALA A 316 -27.61 -28.58 -29.78
C ALA A 316 -27.09 -28.04 -28.43
N ASN A 317 -26.15 -27.08 -28.48
CA ASN A 317 -25.51 -26.49 -27.30
C ASN A 317 -26.29 -25.31 -26.68
N LYS A 318 -27.34 -24.78 -27.32
CA LYS A 318 -28.22 -23.72 -26.78
C LYS A 318 -29.51 -24.27 -26.15
N ARG A 319 -29.39 -25.25 -25.26
CA ARG A 319 -30.53 -25.79 -24.50
C ARG A 319 -30.46 -25.31 -23.06
N ILE A 320 -31.49 -24.59 -22.60
CA ILE A 320 -31.59 -24.14 -21.21
C ILE A 320 -32.38 -25.17 -20.40
N LEU A 321 -31.97 -25.36 -19.15
CA LEU A 321 -32.73 -26.09 -18.14
C LEU A 321 -33.73 -25.14 -17.46
N ILE A 322 -35.01 -25.48 -17.54
CA ILE A 322 -36.12 -24.66 -17.08
C ILE A 322 -37.01 -25.48 -16.17
N ASP A 323 -37.25 -24.99 -14.96
CA ASP A 323 -38.18 -25.63 -14.04
C ASP A 323 -39.61 -25.19 -14.38
N ILE A 324 -40.54 -26.14 -14.47
CA ILE A 324 -41.92 -25.91 -14.88
C ILE A 324 -42.85 -26.52 -13.83
N ASP A 325 -43.79 -25.73 -13.33
CA ASP A 325 -44.83 -26.23 -12.42
C ASP A 325 -45.87 -27.02 -13.21
N LEU A 326 -46.16 -28.24 -12.74
CA LEU A 326 -47.15 -29.14 -13.33
C LEU A 326 -48.60 -28.73 -13.05
N GLY A 327 -48.83 -27.95 -11.98
CA GLY A 327 -50.15 -27.50 -11.55
C GLY A 327 -50.70 -26.31 -12.34
N ILE A 328 -49.87 -25.71 -13.19
CA ILE A 328 -50.15 -24.48 -13.91
C ILE A 328 -49.93 -24.68 -15.41
N SER A 329 -50.67 -23.93 -16.24
CA SER A 329 -50.52 -24.00 -17.70
C SER A 329 -49.14 -23.51 -18.16
N PRO A 330 -48.62 -23.99 -19.31
CA PRO A 330 -47.33 -23.54 -19.85
C PRO A 330 -47.24 -22.02 -20.04
N TRP A 331 -48.35 -21.39 -20.45
CA TRP A 331 -48.47 -19.94 -20.59
C TRP A 331 -48.32 -19.20 -19.26
N ALA A 332 -48.91 -19.73 -18.19
CA ALA A 332 -48.81 -19.13 -16.88
C ALA A 332 -47.42 -19.36 -16.26
N ASN A 333 -46.78 -20.51 -16.48
CA ASN A 333 -45.36 -20.74 -16.14
C ASN A 333 -44.44 -19.70 -16.82
N ALA A 334 -44.61 -19.45 -18.13
CA ALA A 334 -43.85 -18.40 -18.83
C ALA A 334 -44.10 -17.01 -18.22
N ARG A 335 -45.35 -16.72 -17.82
CA ARG A 335 -45.73 -15.45 -17.18
C ARG A 335 -45.07 -15.27 -15.81
N GLU A 336 -44.88 -16.34 -15.04
CA GLU A 336 -44.16 -16.26 -13.76
C GLU A 336 -42.71 -15.83 -13.97
N TYR A 337 -42.00 -16.44 -14.92
CA TYR A 337 -40.62 -16.02 -15.27
C TYR A 337 -40.54 -14.57 -15.74
N PHE A 338 -41.51 -14.08 -16.55
CA PHE A 338 -41.59 -12.66 -16.89
C PHE A 338 -41.92 -11.78 -15.67
N GLY A 339 -42.73 -12.28 -14.74
CA GLY A 339 -43.00 -11.64 -13.46
C GLY A 339 -41.73 -11.48 -12.63
N GLU A 340 -40.96 -12.55 -12.47
CA GLU A 340 -39.67 -12.53 -11.79
C GLU A 340 -38.71 -11.55 -12.44
N ARG A 341 -38.61 -11.54 -13.78
CA ARG A 341 -37.82 -10.54 -14.54
C ARG A 341 -38.22 -9.12 -14.14
N ARG A 342 -39.51 -8.80 -14.12
CA ARG A 342 -40.01 -7.47 -13.72
C ARG A 342 -39.64 -7.12 -12.28
N THR A 343 -39.71 -8.08 -11.36
CA THR A 343 -39.25 -7.84 -9.98
C THR A 343 -37.75 -7.61 -9.91
N ALA A 344 -36.95 -8.32 -10.71
CA ALA A 344 -35.50 -8.15 -10.79
C ALA A 344 -35.11 -6.78 -11.37
N ILE A 345 -35.78 -6.32 -12.44
CA ILE A 345 -35.62 -4.96 -13.00
C ILE A 345 -35.90 -3.91 -11.90
N HIS A 346 -37.02 -4.04 -11.19
CA HIS A 346 -37.37 -3.08 -10.15
C HIS A 346 -36.41 -3.13 -8.95
N LYS A 347 -35.87 -4.31 -8.62
CA LYS A 347 -34.79 -4.46 -7.63
C LYS A 347 -33.51 -3.78 -8.11
N GLU A 348 -33.16 -3.89 -9.38
CA GLU A 348 -32.00 -3.23 -9.97
C GLU A 348 -32.15 -1.70 -9.87
N GLU A 349 -33.25 -1.13 -10.33
CA GLU A 349 -33.51 0.32 -10.24
C GLU A 349 -33.42 0.85 -8.81
N ARG A 350 -34.02 0.12 -7.86
CA ARG A 350 -33.95 0.46 -6.43
C ARG A 350 -32.52 0.38 -5.91
N THR A 351 -31.77 -0.63 -6.33
CA THR A 351 -30.37 -0.85 -5.94
C THR A 351 -29.47 0.24 -6.50
N ILE A 352 -29.66 0.67 -7.75
CA ILE A 352 -28.92 1.79 -8.36
C ILE A 352 -29.15 3.08 -7.56
N LYS A 353 -30.41 3.40 -7.26
CA LYS A 353 -30.77 4.61 -6.50
C LYS A 353 -30.19 4.60 -5.09
N SER A 354 -30.37 3.50 -4.36
CA SER A 354 -29.85 3.37 -2.99
C SER A 354 -28.32 3.34 -2.95
N SER A 355 -27.69 2.65 -3.91
CA SER A 355 -26.23 2.56 -4.04
C SER A 355 -25.59 3.92 -4.34
N LYS A 356 -26.17 4.71 -5.25
CA LYS A 356 -25.67 6.06 -5.55
C LYS A 356 -25.68 6.97 -4.32
N ILE A 357 -26.74 6.90 -3.51
CA ILE A 357 -26.84 7.67 -2.26
C ILE A 357 -25.82 7.17 -1.24
N ALA A 358 -25.70 5.84 -1.08
CA ALA A 358 -24.75 5.23 -0.16
C ALA A 358 -23.30 5.58 -0.50
N LEU A 359 -22.89 5.45 -1.76
CA LEU A 359 -21.54 5.81 -2.24
C LEU A 359 -21.24 7.27 -1.98
N LYS A 360 -22.15 8.19 -2.35
CA LYS A 360 -21.96 9.63 -2.09
C LYS A 360 -21.78 9.93 -0.60
N SER A 361 -22.55 9.25 0.26
CA SER A 361 -22.44 9.42 1.72
C SER A 361 -21.13 8.84 2.28
N GLN A 362 -20.66 7.71 1.75
CA GLN A 362 -19.40 7.09 2.13
C GLN A 362 -18.21 7.93 1.67
N GLU A 363 -18.22 8.42 0.43
CA GLU A 363 -17.21 9.34 -0.09
C GLU A 363 -17.12 10.61 0.75
N ALA A 364 -18.27 11.20 1.13
CA ALA A 364 -18.30 12.39 1.98
C ALA A 364 -17.67 12.12 3.35
N LYS A 365 -18.03 10.99 3.99
CA LYS A 365 -17.45 10.58 5.28
C LYS A 365 -15.94 10.35 5.18
N ILE A 366 -15.49 9.68 4.12
CA ILE A 366 -14.08 9.40 3.88
C ILE A 366 -13.31 10.71 3.68
N LYS A 367 -13.83 11.63 2.86
CA LYS A 367 -13.26 12.97 2.66
C LYS A 367 -13.17 13.74 3.97
N GLU A 368 -14.21 13.71 4.80
CA GLU A 368 -14.20 14.37 6.10
C GLU A 368 -13.15 13.75 7.05
N THR A 369 -13.03 12.41 7.08
CA THR A 369 -11.99 11.75 7.88
C THR A 369 -10.58 12.07 7.40
N LEU A 370 -10.37 12.16 6.08
CA LEU A 370 -9.07 12.52 5.50
C LEU A 370 -8.73 13.98 5.86
N GLN A 371 -9.69 14.91 5.74
CA GLN A 371 -9.49 16.30 6.15
C GLN A 371 -9.21 16.44 7.66
N LYS A 372 -9.89 15.66 8.51
CA LYS A 372 -9.62 15.64 9.95
C LYS A 372 -8.24 15.07 10.26
N GLY A 373 -7.81 14.02 9.55
CA GLY A 373 -6.45 13.47 9.65
C GLY A 373 -5.39 14.51 9.28
N LEU A 374 -5.59 15.20 8.15
CA LEU A 374 -4.71 16.27 7.68
C LEU A 374 -4.57 17.39 8.72
N LYS A 375 -5.67 17.82 9.34
CA LYS A 375 -5.65 18.86 10.38
C LYS A 375 -4.86 18.42 11.62
N LYS A 376 -5.08 17.19 12.10
CA LYS A 376 -4.37 16.63 13.26
C LYS A 376 -2.86 16.54 12.99
N GLU A 377 -2.47 16.10 11.81
CA GLU A 377 -1.04 15.97 11.47
C GLU A 377 -0.36 17.33 11.30
N LYS A 378 -1.05 18.31 10.72
CA LYS A 378 -0.57 19.71 10.73
C LYS A 378 -0.45 20.30 12.13
N GLU A 379 -1.26 19.86 13.09
CA GLU A 379 -1.12 20.25 14.50
C GLU A 379 0.10 19.60 15.16
N VAL A 380 0.43 18.36 14.81
CA VAL A 380 1.63 17.65 15.32
C VAL A 380 2.92 18.32 14.84
N LEU A 381 2.94 18.88 13.62
CA LEU A 381 4.09 19.62 13.07
C LEU A 381 4.35 20.98 13.74
N ARG A 382 3.49 21.43 14.67
CA ARG A 382 3.76 22.68 15.38
C ARG A 382 4.93 22.47 16.35
N PRO A 383 5.81 23.46 16.50
CA PRO A 383 6.98 23.32 17.35
C PRO A 383 6.59 22.86 18.76
N ILE A 384 7.23 21.77 19.21
CA ILE A 384 7.01 21.10 20.50
C ILE A 384 7.21 22.02 21.70
N ARG A 385 7.95 23.12 21.53
CA ARG A 385 8.17 24.08 22.62
C ARG A 385 6.82 24.68 23.02
N GLN A 386 6.40 24.34 24.23
CA GLN A 386 5.37 25.09 24.92
C GLN A 386 5.92 26.50 25.14
N ALA A 387 5.52 27.44 24.27
CA ALA A 387 5.83 28.83 24.46
C ALA A 387 5.40 29.21 25.87
N LEU A 388 6.35 29.61 26.71
CA LEU A 388 6.03 29.99 28.07
C LEU A 388 5.09 31.19 28.00
N TRP A 389 4.14 31.26 28.92
CA TRP A 389 3.04 32.24 28.85
C TRP A 389 3.54 33.69 28.75
N PHE A 390 4.77 33.96 29.18
CA PHE A 390 5.41 35.27 29.21
C PHE A 390 6.16 35.63 27.91
N GLU A 391 6.45 34.68 27.02
CA GLU A 391 7.18 34.94 25.76
C GLU A 391 6.41 35.84 24.77
N LYS A 392 5.12 36.03 25.01
CA LYS A 392 4.26 36.97 24.27
C LYS A 392 4.56 38.45 24.57
N PHE A 393 5.30 38.73 25.63
CA PHE A 393 5.76 40.07 26.02
C PHE A 393 7.24 40.24 25.66
N PHE A 394 7.77 41.46 25.73
CA PHE A 394 9.23 41.59 25.79
C PHE A 394 9.71 41.03 27.12
N TRP A 395 10.67 40.13 27.09
CA TRP A 395 11.17 39.50 28.31
C TRP A 395 12.67 39.28 28.21
N PHE A 396 13.32 39.34 29.37
CA PHE A 396 14.69 38.91 29.55
C PHE A 396 14.90 38.44 30.99
N ILE A 397 15.97 37.70 31.24
CA ILE A 397 16.38 37.31 32.58
C ILE A 397 17.48 38.27 33.00
N SER A 398 17.31 38.97 34.11
CA SER A 398 18.34 39.86 34.65
C SER A 398 19.56 39.07 35.13
N SER A 399 20.69 39.74 35.32
CA SER A 399 21.91 39.14 35.90
C SER A 399 21.66 38.48 37.27
N ASP A 400 20.68 38.98 38.01
CA ASP A 400 20.30 38.49 39.35
C ASP A 400 19.28 37.33 39.28
N GLY A 401 18.95 36.86 38.06
CA GLY A 401 18.06 35.72 37.84
C GLY A 401 16.57 36.04 37.88
N TYR A 402 16.17 37.31 37.87
CA TYR A 402 14.76 37.71 37.83
C TYR A 402 14.22 37.74 36.40
N LEU A 403 13.00 37.24 36.22
CA LEU A 403 12.26 37.35 34.96
C LEU A 403 11.66 38.76 34.85
N VAL A 404 12.19 39.57 33.93
CA VAL A 404 11.68 40.92 33.65
C VAL A 404 10.74 40.87 32.46
N LEU A 405 9.56 41.47 32.59
CA LEU A 405 8.52 41.52 31.55
C LEU A 405 8.19 42.97 31.21
N ALA A 406 8.16 43.28 29.92
CA ALA A 406 7.77 44.57 29.37
C ALA A 406 6.70 44.40 28.29
N ALA A 407 5.68 45.25 28.31
CA ALA A 407 4.63 45.23 27.31
C ALA A 407 5.07 45.94 26.02
N ARG A 408 4.64 45.41 24.86
CA ARG A 408 4.89 46.07 23.56
C ARG A 408 3.92 47.21 23.26
N ASP A 409 2.72 47.11 23.81
CA ASP A 409 1.59 47.98 23.51
C ASP A 409 0.70 48.15 24.76
N LYS A 410 -0.12 49.21 24.78
CA LYS A 410 -0.97 49.59 25.91
C LYS A 410 -2.01 48.51 26.28
N LEU A 411 -2.49 47.75 25.30
CA LEU A 411 -3.38 46.62 25.53
C LEU A 411 -2.66 45.45 26.22
N GLN A 412 -1.39 45.21 25.87
CA GLN A 412 -0.58 44.20 26.53
C GLN A 412 -0.20 44.62 27.95
N SER A 413 0.07 45.90 28.20
CA SER A 413 0.40 46.41 29.55
C SER A 413 -0.76 46.25 30.51
N GLU A 414 -1.99 46.56 30.08
CA GLU A 414 -3.19 46.30 30.88
C GLU A 414 -3.40 44.81 31.14
N THR A 415 -3.13 43.95 30.15
CA THR A 415 -3.26 42.50 30.30
C THR A 415 -2.21 41.97 31.29
N LEU A 416 -0.98 42.46 31.20
CA LEU A 416 0.10 42.16 32.14
C LEU A 416 -0.33 42.54 33.56
N TYR A 417 -0.79 43.78 33.73
CA TYR A 417 -1.21 44.34 35.01
C TYR A 417 -2.41 43.59 35.61
N LYS A 418 -3.46 43.34 34.83
CA LYS A 418 -4.71 42.76 35.35
C LYS A 418 -4.63 41.25 35.61
N LYS A 419 -3.89 40.50 34.78
CA LYS A 419 -3.88 39.02 34.85
C LYS A 419 -2.70 38.44 35.62
N TYR A 420 -1.55 39.11 35.64
CA TYR A 420 -0.31 38.50 36.13
C TYR A 420 0.26 39.17 37.38
N THR A 421 -0.40 40.24 37.88
CA THR A 421 0.08 41.05 39.01
C THR A 421 -0.60 40.69 40.33
N SER A 422 -0.58 39.42 40.73
CA SER A 422 -1.07 39.03 42.06
C SER A 422 0.10 38.92 43.05
N LYS A 423 0.21 39.92 43.95
CA LYS A 423 0.95 39.98 45.25
C LYS A 423 2.41 39.47 45.38
N ALA A 424 3.00 38.85 44.36
CA ALA A 424 4.34 38.26 44.38
C ALA A 424 5.35 38.95 43.44
N LEU A 425 5.00 40.10 42.89
CA LEU A 425 5.92 40.94 42.11
C LEU A 425 6.66 41.89 43.05
N LEU A 426 8.00 41.89 42.96
CA LEU A 426 8.86 42.72 43.78
C LEU A 426 8.75 44.20 43.41
N GLU A 427 8.75 44.58 42.11
CA GLU A 427 8.75 45.99 41.68
C GLU A 427 8.09 46.18 40.29
N ILE A 428 7.44 47.33 40.09
CA ILE A 428 6.86 47.79 38.81
C ILE A 428 7.60 49.07 38.44
N PHE A 429 8.23 49.13 37.26
CA PHE A 429 8.98 50.28 36.75
C PHE A 429 8.20 51.07 35.69
#